data_AF-A0A660TFU9-F1
#
_entry.id   AF-A0A660TFU9-F1
#
_cell.length_a   1.000
_cell.length_b   1.000
_cell.length_c   1.000
_cell.angle_alpha   90.00
_cell.angle_beta   90.00
_cell.angle_gamma   90.00
#
_symmetry.space_group_name_H-M   'P 1'
#
loop_
_entity.id
_entity.type
_entity.pdbx_description
1 polymer ?
#
loop_
_entity_poly.entity_id
_entity_poly.type
_entity_poly.pdbx_seq_one_letter_code
_entity_poly.pdbx_strand_id
1 'polypeptide(L)' 'MSINIVLVEPEIPQNTGNIARTCAAIGANLHLIRPL' A
#
# COMPACT_ATOMS: atom_id res chain seq x y z
N MET A 1 3.27 -1.82 -17.88
CA MET A 1 2.08 -1.69 -17.00
C MET A 1 2.55 -1.82 -15.56
N SER A 2 2.17 -0.90 -14.68
CA SER A 2 2.50 -0.99 -13.24
C SER A 2 1.26 -1.46 -12.46
N ILE A 3 1.46 -2.37 -11.52
CA ILE A 3 0.41 -2.88 -10.62
C ILE A 3 0.07 -1.78 -9.60
N ASN A 4 -1.22 -1.56 -9.36
CA ASN A 4 -1.69 -0.62 -8.35
C ASN A 4 -2.31 -1.39 -7.18
N ILE A 5 -1.85 -1.11 -5.97
CA ILE A 5 -2.39 -1.65 -4.72
C ILE A 5 -3.03 -0.49 -3.95
N VAL A 6 -4.28 -0.67 -3.54
CA VAL A 6 -5.05 0.34 -2.81
C VAL A 6 -5.40 -0.21 -1.43
N LEU A 7 -4.97 0.48 -0.37
CA LEU A 7 -5.40 0.20 1.01
C LEU A 7 -6.43 1.25 1.43
N VAL A 8 -7.64 0.79 1.71
CA VAL A 8 -8.73 1.62 2.23
C VAL A 8 -8.75 1.47 3.73
N GLU A 9 -8.60 2.59 4.44
CA GLU A 9 -8.65 2.67 5.90
C GLU A 9 -7.75 1.63 6.61
N PRO A 10 -6.44 1.56 6.30
CA PRO A 10 -5.57 0.59 6.93
C PRO A 10 -5.36 0.90 8.42
N GLU A 11 -5.80 -0.01 9.28
CA GLU A 11 -5.76 0.16 10.74
C GLU A 11 -4.41 -0.24 11.37
N ILE A 12 -3.72 -1.21 10.78
CA ILE A 12 -2.50 -1.82 11.36
C ILE A 12 -1.25 -1.25 10.66
N PRO A 13 -0.43 -0.41 11.34
CA PRO A 13 0.72 0.25 10.71
C PRO A 13 1.74 -0.73 10.13
N GLN A 14 2.00 -1.85 10.81
CA GLN A 14 2.95 -2.88 10.37
C GLN A 14 2.54 -3.51 9.04
N ASN A 15 1.24 -3.72 8.80
CA ASN A 15 0.75 -4.26 7.53
C ASN A 15 1.02 -3.29 6.39
N THR A 16 0.69 -2.01 6.60
CA THR A 16 0.97 -0.95 5.61
C THR A 16 2.46 -0.84 5.29
N GLY A 17 3.33 -0.90 6.32
CA GLY A 17 4.78 -0.86 6.13
C GLY A 17 5.33 -2.05 5.35
N ASN A 18 4.84 -3.27 5.64
CA ASN A 18 5.23 -4.47 4.90
C ASN A 18 4.76 -4.40 3.44
N ILE A 19 3.52 -3.98 3.20
CA ILE A 19 2.97 -3.82 1.84
C ILE A 19 3.72 -2.75 1.06
N ALA A 20 4.08 -1.62 1.67
CA ALA A 20 4.88 -0.59 1.04
C ALA A 20 6.25 -1.11 0.58
N ARG A 21 6.92 -1.92 1.41
CA ARG A 21 8.20 -2.55 1.07
C ARG A 21 8.05 -3.52 -0.11
N THR A 22 6.99 -4.33 -0.11
CA THR A 22 6.69 -5.22 -1.25
C THR A 22 6.44 -4.44 -2.52
N CYS A 23 5.67 -3.35 -2.46
CA CYS A 23 5.39 -2.50 -3.62
C CYS A 23 6.68 -1.93 -4.22
N ALA A 24 7.60 -1.45 -3.38
CA ALA A 24 8.92 -0.98 -3.81
C ALA A 24 9.75 -2.10 -4.46
N ALA A 25 9.71 -3.33 -3.92
CA ALA A 25 10.46 -4.46 -4.44
C ALA A 25 9.99 -4.94 -5.83
N ILE A 26 8.70 -4.79 -6.15
CA ILE A 26 8.11 -5.29 -7.40
C ILE A 26 7.74 -4.19 -8.40
N GLY A 27 8.00 -2.92 -8.08
CA GLY A 27 7.63 -1.78 -8.93
C GLY A 27 6.12 -1.53 -9.02
N ALA A 28 5.40 -1.81 -7.94
CA ALA A 28 3.97 -1.49 -7.80
C ALA A 28 3.75 -0.13 -7.13
N ASN A 29 2.66 0.54 -7.48
CA ASN A 29 2.23 1.77 -6.83
C ASN A 29 1.32 1.46 -5.65
N LEU A 30 1.56 2.10 -4.50
CA LEU A 30 0.72 1.98 -3.31
C LEU A 30 -0.10 3.25 -3.13
N HIS A 31 -1.42 3.10 -3.02
CA HIS A 31 -2.38 4.15 -2.73
C HIS A 31 -2.99 3.92 -1.35
N LEU A 32 -2.96 4.94 -0.49
CA LEU A 32 -3.54 4.89 0.86
C LEU A 32 -4.74 5.84 0.92
N ILE A 33 -5.90 5.32 1.26
CA ILE A 33 -7.12 6.11 1.49
C ILE A 33 -7.36 6.17 3.01
N ARG A 34 -7.32 7.38 3.57
CA ARG A 34 -7.66 7.65 4.97
C ARG A 34 -9.16 7.91 5.11
N PRO A 35 -9.76 7.67 6.29
CA PRO A 35 -11.14 8.05 6.54
C PRO A 35 -11.33 9.57 6.34
N LEU A 36 -12.51 9.95 5.85
CA LEU A 36 -12.96 11.33 5.62
C LEU A 36 -12.97 12.15 6.92
#